data_AF-A0A0F8E841-F1
#
_entry.id   AF-A0A0F8E841-F1
#
_cell.length_a   1.000
_cell.length_b   1.000
_cell.length_c   1.000
_cell.angle_alpha   90.00
_cell.angle_beta   90.00
_cell.angle_gamma   90.00
#
_symmetry.space_group_name_H-M   'P 1'
#
loop_
_entity.id
_entity.type
_entity.pdbx_description
1 polymer ?
#
loop_
_entity_poly.entity_id
_entity_poly.type
_entity_poly.pdbx_seq_one_letter_code
_entity_poly.pdbx_strand_id
1 'polypeptide(L)'
;MKRKAPPVEGKDGNCQDYSGSLSKGFHDLNPYAPYFSYTSVPNVPYFDLGIYRESRVKSLIKAHSKDMYRLLGKVNFDGKYYRVKCVNSGEWECCWDLAVRVQFFGKMQGMVLYPKRLVSRKEKKIIYRSIILVNPYQLWDEALVNKFWNLQERVEFLIARILFHECIHLMISLGNILPSGFGNTDIYLEFRKMLEISNSKKLSSERHEVEFRLWNLVLFGTSGSESEQTLLERVQEIYEFLINEKYSNQKTGNVFHFPSNNEKIARKYIWVAAVKAGGDVQVSKNVWKVEVRRLSMALRGLYNGIDALLGN
;
A
#
# COMPACT_ATOMS: atom_id res chain seq x y z
N MET A 1 16.86 -50.40 35.28
CA MET A 1 18.14 -50.19 35.99
C MET A 1 18.84 -48.95 35.45
N LYS A 2 19.13 -47.99 36.33
CA LYS A 2 20.00 -46.82 36.07
C LYS A 2 21.45 -47.28 35.94
N ARG A 3 22.23 -46.67 35.04
CA ARG A 3 23.65 -46.37 35.32
C ARG A 3 23.98 -44.95 34.83
N LYS A 4 24.48 -44.16 35.78
CA LYS A 4 25.05 -42.82 35.62
C LYS A 4 26.54 -42.94 35.24
N ALA A 5 26.96 -42.09 34.29
CA ALA A 5 28.19 -41.29 34.07
C ALA A 5 29.35 -41.30 35.10
N PRO A 6 30.48 -40.58 34.91
CA PRO A 6 31.38 -40.21 33.76
C PRO A 6 32.88 -40.47 34.20
N PRO A 7 33.95 -39.63 34.02
CA PRO A 7 34.43 -38.65 33.01
C PRO A 7 35.93 -38.87 32.58
N VAL A 8 36.48 -38.12 31.61
CA VAL A 8 37.91 -37.66 31.61
C VAL A 8 38.04 -36.34 30.82
N GLU A 9 38.72 -35.36 31.44
CA GLU A 9 39.06 -34.02 30.99
C GLU A 9 40.45 -33.90 30.32
N GLY A 10 40.65 -32.80 29.57
CA GLY A 10 41.92 -32.03 29.48
C GLY A 10 42.79 -32.29 28.24
N LYS A 11 43.42 -31.32 27.58
CA LYS A 11 43.60 -29.87 27.79
C LYS A 11 44.07 -29.19 26.48
N ASP A 12 43.61 -27.95 26.31
CA ASP A 12 44.27 -26.70 25.86
C ASP A 12 45.16 -26.58 24.60
N GLY A 13 44.84 -25.54 23.80
CA GLY A 13 45.81 -24.62 23.21
C GLY A 13 45.82 -24.51 21.68
N ASN A 14 45.05 -23.59 21.07
CA ASN A 14 45.48 -22.20 20.86
C ASN A 14 44.50 -21.45 19.92
N CYS A 15 44.31 -20.17 20.24
CA CYS A 15 43.46 -19.20 19.57
C CYS A 15 44.03 -18.80 18.19
N GLN A 16 43.21 -18.76 17.14
CA GLN A 16 43.31 -17.70 16.13
C GLN A 16 42.00 -17.53 15.35
N ASP A 17 41.59 -16.27 15.33
CA ASP A 17 40.37 -15.72 14.75
C ASP A 17 40.21 -15.99 13.25
N TYR A 18 39.03 -16.46 12.85
CA TYR A 18 38.39 -15.95 11.65
C TYR A 18 36.95 -15.57 11.96
N SER A 19 36.78 -14.25 12.01
CA SER A 19 35.54 -13.51 12.09
C SER A 19 34.71 -13.73 10.82
N GLY A 20 33.44 -14.07 11.03
CA GLY A 20 32.45 -14.23 9.97
C GLY A 20 31.12 -14.66 10.56
N SER A 21 30.62 -13.88 11.53
CA SER A 21 29.34 -14.16 12.17
C SER A 21 28.22 -14.17 11.14
N LEU A 22 27.64 -15.36 10.96
CA LEU A 22 26.27 -15.53 10.49
C LEU A 22 25.36 -14.60 11.30
N SER A 23 24.73 -13.64 10.63
CA SER A 23 23.41 -13.18 11.03
C SER A 23 22.45 -13.45 9.88
N LYS A 24 21.68 -14.53 10.06
CA LYS A 24 20.50 -14.88 9.27
C LYS A 24 19.56 -13.67 9.19
N GLY A 25 19.25 -13.22 7.97
CA GLY A 25 18.22 -12.21 7.74
C GLY A 25 18.02 -11.92 6.26
N PHE A 26 16.93 -12.46 5.69
CA PHE A 26 16.49 -12.39 4.28
C PHE A 26 17.18 -13.29 3.25
N HIS A 27 17.74 -14.42 3.68
CA HIS A 27 17.55 -15.63 2.87
C HIS A 27 16.37 -16.38 3.47
N ASP A 28 15.18 -16.06 2.94
CA ASP A 28 14.02 -16.96 2.78
C ASP A 28 12.81 -16.15 2.29
N LEU A 29 12.98 -15.49 1.14
CA LEU A 29 12.02 -15.77 0.07
C LEU A 29 12.73 -16.84 -0.75
N ASN A 30 12.51 -18.10 -0.39
CA ASN A 30 13.02 -19.24 -1.13
C ASN A 30 12.63 -19.03 -2.62
N PRO A 31 13.60 -18.94 -3.56
CA PRO A 31 13.28 -18.83 -4.98
C PRO A 31 12.51 -20.05 -5.51
N TYR A 32 12.42 -21.12 -4.71
CA TYR A 32 11.67 -22.34 -4.94
C TYR A 32 10.52 -22.58 -3.93
N ALA A 33 10.09 -21.59 -3.14
CA ALA A 33 8.93 -21.77 -2.27
C ALA A 33 7.64 -21.79 -3.10
N PRO A 34 6.85 -22.89 -3.06
CA PRO A 34 5.57 -22.96 -3.74
C PRO A 34 4.50 -22.26 -2.90
N TYR A 35 4.53 -20.93 -2.87
CA TYR A 35 3.41 -20.13 -2.33
C TYR A 35 2.92 -19.14 -3.37
N PHE A 36 2.59 -19.69 -4.55
CA PHE A 36 1.22 -19.80 -5.02
C PHE A 36 1.27 -20.97 -6.00
N SER A 37 0.85 -22.18 -5.61
CA SER A 37 0.42 -23.14 -6.62
C SER A 37 -0.89 -22.60 -7.19
N TYR A 38 -0.78 -21.59 -8.05
CA TYR A 38 -1.79 -21.43 -9.07
C TYR A 38 -1.67 -22.70 -9.90
N THR A 39 -2.55 -23.67 -9.64
CA THR A 39 -3.11 -24.42 -10.75
C THR A 39 -3.34 -23.39 -11.83
N SER A 40 -2.58 -23.47 -12.92
CA SER A 40 -2.75 -22.64 -14.10
C SER A 40 -4.25 -22.51 -14.28
N VAL A 41 -4.82 -21.33 -14.04
CA VAL A 41 -6.25 -21.13 -14.25
C VAL A 41 -6.41 -21.45 -15.73
N PRO A 42 -7.00 -22.60 -16.07
CA PRO A 42 -7.06 -22.99 -17.46
C PRO A 42 -7.97 -21.93 -18.08
N ASN A 43 -7.43 -21.17 -19.04
CA ASN A 43 -8.10 -20.12 -19.82
C ASN A 43 -7.73 -18.65 -19.54
N VAL A 44 -6.66 -18.31 -18.82
CA VAL A 44 -6.07 -16.97 -18.97
C VAL A 44 -4.93 -17.06 -20.01
N PRO A 45 -5.06 -16.44 -21.20
CA PRO A 45 -3.97 -16.44 -22.17
C PRO A 45 -2.71 -15.89 -21.51
N TYR A 46 -1.60 -16.64 -21.61
CA TYR A 46 -0.32 -16.23 -21.08
C TYR A 46 0.09 -14.92 -21.74
N PHE A 47 0.01 -13.83 -20.98
CA PHE A 47 0.41 -12.51 -21.44
C PHE A 47 1.84 -12.23 -20.98
N ASP A 48 2.76 -12.12 -21.93
CA ASP A 48 4.14 -11.77 -21.63
C ASP A 48 4.25 -10.29 -21.23
N LEU A 49 4.48 -10.06 -19.94
CA LEU A 49 4.73 -8.72 -19.40
C LEU A 49 6.06 -8.15 -19.91
N GLY A 50 6.93 -8.93 -20.55
CA GLY A 50 8.14 -8.43 -21.22
C GLY A 50 7.88 -7.46 -22.38
N ILE A 51 6.63 -7.35 -22.86
CA ILE A 51 6.30 -6.44 -23.96
C ILE A 51 6.36 -4.96 -23.57
N TYR A 52 6.18 -4.58 -22.30
CA TYR A 52 6.17 -3.16 -21.91
C TYR A 52 7.59 -2.58 -21.86
N ARG A 53 7.74 -1.31 -22.22
CA ARG A 53 9.00 -0.57 -22.05
C ARG A 53 8.94 0.23 -20.75
N GLU A 54 9.81 -0.10 -19.81
CA GLU A 54 9.90 0.61 -18.53
C GLU A 54 10.12 2.12 -18.72
N SER A 55 10.96 2.51 -19.67
CA SER A 55 11.22 3.92 -20.01
C SER A 55 9.94 4.66 -20.40
N ARG A 56 9.04 4.00 -21.15
CA ARG A 56 7.76 4.58 -21.58
C ARG A 56 6.82 4.77 -20.40
N VAL A 57 6.72 3.78 -19.51
CA VAL A 57 5.94 3.90 -18.26
C VAL A 57 6.44 5.07 -17.41
N LYS A 58 7.76 5.17 -17.18
CA LYS A 58 8.37 6.27 -16.43
C LYS A 58 8.13 7.62 -17.11
N SER A 59 8.18 7.69 -18.44
CA SER A 59 7.86 8.91 -19.20
C SER A 59 6.41 9.35 -19.03
N LEU A 60 5.45 8.42 -19.03
CA LEU A 60 4.05 8.73 -18.77
C LEU A 60 3.87 9.34 -17.37
N ILE A 61 4.51 8.77 -16.35
CA ILE A 61 4.48 9.32 -14.98
C ILE A 61 5.15 10.70 -14.92
N LYS A 62 6.30 10.87 -15.59
CA LYS A 62 7.06 12.14 -15.63
C LYS A 62 6.25 13.29 -16.20
N ALA A 63 5.39 13.03 -17.18
CA ALA A 63 4.52 14.04 -17.77
C ALA A 63 3.57 14.68 -16.74
N HIS A 64 3.32 13.99 -15.64
CA HIS A 64 2.31 14.39 -14.66
C HIS A 64 2.88 14.74 -13.28
N SER A 65 3.97 14.10 -12.85
CA SER A 65 4.61 14.41 -11.57
C SER A 65 6.12 14.22 -11.65
N LYS A 66 6.85 15.34 -11.52
CA LYS A 66 8.32 15.32 -11.43
C LYS A 66 8.80 14.59 -10.18
N ASP A 67 8.09 14.69 -9.08
CA ASP A 67 8.48 14.07 -7.82
C ASP A 67 8.29 12.55 -7.85
N MET A 68 7.19 12.05 -8.42
CA MET A 68 7.05 10.60 -8.70
C MET A 68 8.09 10.09 -9.69
N TYR A 69 8.44 10.89 -10.68
CA TYR A 69 9.51 10.48 -11.60
C TYR A 69 10.87 10.41 -10.91
N ARG A 70 11.19 11.38 -10.05
CA ARG A 70 12.42 11.33 -9.23
C ARG A 70 12.44 10.10 -8.33
N LEU A 71 11.29 9.76 -7.77
CA LEU A 71 11.09 8.57 -6.95
C LEU A 71 11.42 7.28 -7.71
N LEU A 72 10.88 7.14 -8.92
CA LEU A 72 10.98 5.92 -9.72
C LEU A 72 12.20 5.89 -10.63
N GLY A 73 12.88 7.02 -10.85
CA GLY A 73 13.89 7.17 -11.89
C GLY A 73 15.00 6.13 -11.82
N LYS A 74 15.49 5.84 -10.60
CA LYS A 74 16.56 4.85 -10.34
C LYS A 74 16.06 3.43 -10.06
N VAL A 75 14.75 3.22 -10.02
CA VAL A 75 14.13 1.94 -9.62
C VAL A 75 13.77 1.17 -10.88
N ASN A 76 14.36 -0.01 -11.06
CA ASN A 76 13.94 -0.91 -12.13
C ASN A 76 12.71 -1.69 -11.69
N PHE A 77 11.86 -2.08 -12.65
CA PHE A 77 10.62 -2.81 -12.38
C PHE A 77 10.85 -4.33 -12.34
N ASP A 78 11.97 -4.75 -11.73
CA ASP A 78 12.42 -6.15 -11.63
C ASP A 78 12.17 -6.77 -10.25
N GLY A 79 11.52 -6.03 -9.35
CA GLY A 79 11.25 -6.44 -7.97
C GLY A 79 12.44 -6.34 -7.02
N LYS A 80 13.60 -5.84 -7.45
CA LYS A 80 14.75 -5.60 -6.56
C LYS A 80 14.62 -4.26 -5.85
N TYR A 81 15.25 -4.17 -4.68
CA TYR A 81 15.29 -2.94 -3.90
C TYR A 81 16.37 -2.00 -4.41
N TYR A 82 15.97 -0.77 -4.72
CA TYR A 82 16.86 0.31 -5.12
C TYR A 82 16.79 1.44 -4.11
N ARG A 83 17.95 2.01 -3.78
CA ARG A 83 18.04 3.17 -2.89
C ARG A 83 17.56 4.41 -3.60
N VAL A 84 16.44 4.96 -3.15
CA VAL A 84 15.81 6.12 -3.78
C VAL A 84 16.28 7.42 -3.14
N LYS A 85 16.36 7.44 -1.80
CA LYS A 85 16.69 8.65 -1.04
C LYS A 85 17.42 8.29 0.25
N CYS A 86 18.39 9.11 0.65
CA CYS A 86 19.00 9.09 1.97
C CYS A 86 19.07 10.50 2.52
N VAL A 87 18.99 10.60 3.85
CA VAL A 87 18.88 11.87 4.56
C VAL A 87 19.61 11.73 5.87
N ASN A 88 20.34 12.77 6.26
CA ASN A 88 20.87 12.86 7.60
C ASN A 88 19.81 13.50 8.52
N SER A 89 19.56 12.87 9.66
CA SER A 89 18.65 13.33 10.71
C SER A 89 19.41 13.25 12.04
N GLY A 90 20.06 14.36 12.40
CA GLY A 90 21.00 14.39 13.52
C GLY A 90 22.15 13.43 13.28
N GLU A 91 22.35 12.48 14.21
CA GLU A 91 23.39 11.46 14.10
C GLU A 91 23.01 10.26 13.20
N TRP A 92 21.78 10.22 12.70
CA TRP A 92 21.25 9.07 11.97
C TRP A 92 21.15 9.35 10.47
N GLU A 93 21.55 8.38 9.64
CA GLU A 93 21.23 8.38 8.21
C GLU A 93 19.94 7.57 7.96
N CYS A 94 18.87 8.25 7.57
CA CYS A 94 17.60 7.65 7.15
C CYS A 94 17.60 7.44 5.64
N CYS A 95 17.70 6.19 5.21
CA CYS A 95 17.60 5.79 3.82
C CYS A 95 16.28 5.10 3.52
N TRP A 96 15.89 5.15 2.26
CA TRP A 96 14.70 4.48 1.79
C TRP A 96 14.97 3.72 0.49
N ASP A 97 14.59 2.45 0.54
CA ASP A 97 14.73 1.51 -0.56
C ASP A 97 13.34 1.15 -1.10
N LEU A 98 13.18 1.23 -2.41
CA LEU A 98 11.95 0.92 -3.13
C LEU A 98 12.18 -0.22 -4.12
N ALA A 99 11.27 -1.19 -4.12
CA ALA A 99 11.14 -2.19 -5.16
C ALA A 99 9.81 -2.00 -5.91
N VAL A 100 9.82 -2.22 -7.22
CA VAL A 100 8.60 -2.24 -8.04
C VAL A 100 8.57 -3.56 -8.79
N ARG A 101 7.45 -4.27 -8.72
CA ARG A 101 7.27 -5.54 -9.45
C ARG A 101 5.95 -5.51 -10.20
N VAL A 102 6.02 -5.73 -11.51
CA VAL A 102 4.84 -5.90 -12.36
C VAL A 102 4.54 -7.39 -12.50
N GLN A 103 3.36 -7.83 -12.05
CA GLN A 103 2.94 -9.22 -12.15
C GLN A 103 1.42 -9.34 -12.03
N PHE A 104 0.83 -10.38 -12.62
CA PHE A 104 -0.58 -10.69 -12.39
C PHE A 104 -0.78 -11.40 -11.04
N PHE A 105 -1.67 -10.88 -10.19
CA PHE A 105 -2.06 -11.52 -8.93
C PHE A 105 -3.53 -11.24 -8.60
N GLY A 106 -4.42 -12.11 -9.07
CA GLY A 106 -5.86 -11.96 -8.85
C GLY A 106 -6.43 -10.67 -9.45
N LYS A 107 -7.42 -10.07 -8.76
CA LYS A 107 -8.20 -8.90 -9.24
C LYS A 107 -7.84 -7.59 -8.52
N MET A 108 -6.75 -7.56 -7.77
CA MET A 108 -6.26 -6.32 -7.13
C MET A 108 -5.40 -5.56 -8.13
N GLN A 109 -5.61 -4.25 -8.31
CA GLN A 109 -4.89 -3.47 -9.34
C GLN A 109 -3.43 -3.22 -8.96
N GLY A 110 -3.19 -2.85 -7.70
CA GLY A 110 -1.87 -2.59 -7.16
C GLY A 110 -1.89 -2.72 -5.65
N MET A 111 -0.70 -2.76 -5.06
CA MET A 111 -0.55 -2.75 -3.61
C MET A 111 0.81 -2.18 -3.24
N VAL A 112 0.83 -1.26 -2.28
CA VAL A 112 2.04 -0.87 -1.56
C VAL A 112 2.16 -1.67 -0.27
N LEU A 113 3.28 -2.37 -0.10
CA LEU A 113 3.69 -2.86 1.20
C LEU A 113 4.53 -1.77 1.88
N TYR A 114 3.95 -1.20 2.93
CA TYR A 114 4.50 -0.09 3.71
C TYR A 114 5.87 -0.41 4.32
N PRO A 115 6.67 0.64 4.59
CA PRO A 115 8.10 0.47 4.83
C PRO A 115 8.40 -0.40 6.05
N LYS A 116 9.08 -1.54 5.84
CA LYS A 116 9.73 -2.26 6.94
C LYS A 116 10.93 -1.44 7.41
N ARG A 117 10.93 -1.04 8.69
CA ARG A 117 12.05 -0.30 9.31
C ARG A 117 13.16 -1.28 9.72
N LEU A 118 14.35 -1.05 9.20
CA LEU A 118 15.58 -1.77 9.56
C LEU A 118 16.53 -0.77 10.21
N VAL A 119 17.04 -1.08 11.41
CA VAL A 119 17.89 -0.16 12.17
C VAL A 119 19.27 -0.78 12.37
N SER A 120 20.29 -0.13 11.83
CA SER A 120 21.70 -0.42 12.09
C SER A 120 22.24 0.59 13.09
N ARG A 121 22.40 0.18 14.37
CA ARG A 121 22.95 1.05 15.41
C ARG A 121 24.43 1.35 15.20
N LYS A 122 25.18 0.38 14.65
CA LYS A 122 26.62 0.49 14.39
C LYS A 122 26.93 1.57 13.37
N GLU A 123 26.14 1.64 12.31
CA GLU A 123 26.29 2.62 11.22
C GLU A 123 25.42 3.86 11.44
N LYS A 124 24.72 3.95 12.58
CA LYS A 124 23.66 4.93 12.86
C LYS A 124 22.75 5.12 11.64
N LYS A 125 22.24 4.03 11.08
CA LYS A 125 21.46 4.03 9.83
C LYS A 125 20.09 3.41 10.03
N ILE A 126 19.06 4.05 9.48
CA ILE A 126 17.70 3.52 9.41
C ILE A 126 17.33 3.33 7.95
N ILE A 127 16.96 2.11 7.56
CA ILE A 127 16.50 1.81 6.21
C ILE A 127 15.02 1.47 6.26
N TYR A 128 14.22 2.25 5.54
CA TYR A 128 12.83 1.95 5.27
C TYR A 128 12.75 1.17 3.96
N ARG A 129 12.04 0.04 3.91
CA ARG A 129 11.90 -0.78 2.69
C ARG A 129 10.46 -0.92 2.26
N SER A 130 10.13 -0.39 1.09
CA SER A 130 8.79 -0.49 0.51
C SER A 130 8.81 -1.26 -0.80
N ILE A 131 7.75 -2.01 -1.09
CA ILE A 131 7.56 -2.65 -2.40
C ILE A 131 6.19 -2.29 -2.95
N ILE A 132 6.16 -1.92 -4.23
CA ILE A 132 4.94 -1.73 -5.00
C ILE A 132 4.75 -2.93 -5.92
N LEU A 133 3.60 -3.57 -5.81
CA LEU A 133 3.15 -4.59 -6.74
C LEU A 133 2.14 -3.96 -7.70
N VAL A 134 2.37 -4.16 -9.01
CA VAL A 134 1.53 -3.63 -10.08
C VAL A 134 0.91 -4.79 -10.83
N ASN A 135 -0.42 -4.88 -10.85
CA ASN A 135 -1.17 -5.92 -11.53
C ASN A 135 -2.07 -5.32 -12.62
N PRO A 136 -1.65 -5.40 -13.89
CA PRO A 136 -2.41 -4.88 -15.02
C PRO A 136 -3.59 -5.80 -15.42
N TYR A 137 -4.33 -6.38 -14.46
CA TYR A 137 -5.43 -7.33 -14.76
C TYR A 137 -6.57 -6.73 -15.60
N GLN A 138 -6.73 -5.41 -15.56
CA GLN A 138 -7.74 -4.66 -16.31
C GLN A 138 -7.37 -4.43 -17.77
N LEU A 139 -6.36 -5.13 -18.29
CA LEU A 139 -5.88 -4.97 -19.65
C LEU A 139 -6.98 -5.14 -20.72
N TRP A 140 -8.04 -5.85 -20.38
CA TRP A 140 -9.16 -6.19 -21.26
C TRP A 140 -10.43 -5.40 -20.97
N ASP A 141 -10.40 -4.41 -20.07
CA ASP A 141 -11.56 -3.55 -19.83
C ASP A 141 -11.94 -2.81 -21.12
N GLU A 142 -13.19 -2.92 -21.56
CA GLU A 142 -13.66 -2.38 -22.85
C GLU A 142 -13.29 -0.91 -23.09
N ALA A 143 -13.40 -0.07 -22.05
CA ALA A 143 -13.03 1.33 -22.14
C ALA A 143 -11.53 1.54 -22.44
N LEU A 144 -10.65 0.66 -21.95
CA LEU A 144 -9.22 0.69 -22.25
C LEU A 144 -8.94 0.11 -23.64
N VAL A 145 -9.64 -0.96 -24.04
CA VAL A 145 -9.53 -1.55 -25.39
C VAL A 145 -9.91 -0.53 -26.46
N ASN A 146 -11.02 0.17 -26.26
CA ASN A 146 -11.52 1.18 -27.20
C ASN A 146 -10.58 2.41 -27.29
N LYS A 147 -9.89 2.76 -26.20
CA LYS A 147 -8.95 3.90 -26.20
C LYS A 147 -7.58 3.54 -26.77
N PHE A 148 -7.09 2.33 -26.48
CA PHE A 148 -5.75 1.88 -26.87
C PHE A 148 -5.88 0.55 -27.63
N TRP A 149 -5.91 0.62 -28.96
CA TRP A 149 -5.92 -0.59 -29.79
C TRP A 149 -4.63 -1.40 -29.63
N ASN A 150 -3.48 -0.72 -29.56
CA ASN A 150 -2.18 -1.36 -29.37
C ASN A 150 -2.03 -1.94 -27.94
N LEU A 151 -1.68 -3.23 -27.88
CA LEU A 151 -1.57 -3.98 -26.62
C LEU A 151 -0.41 -3.52 -25.73
N GLN A 152 0.75 -3.21 -26.34
CA GLN A 152 1.93 -2.70 -25.61
C GLN A 152 1.61 -1.34 -24.97
N GLU A 153 1.05 -0.40 -25.74
CA GLU A 153 0.66 0.91 -25.22
C GLU A 153 -0.38 0.81 -24.12
N ARG A 154 -1.35 -0.10 -24.25
CA ARG A 154 -2.37 -0.33 -23.25
C ARG A 154 -1.80 -0.85 -21.93
N VAL A 155 -0.87 -1.81 -21.99
CA VAL A 155 -0.15 -2.28 -20.78
C VAL A 155 0.69 -1.19 -20.18
N GLU A 156 1.48 -0.46 -20.98
CA GLU A 156 2.33 0.63 -20.50
C GLU A 156 1.49 1.71 -19.79
N PHE A 157 0.34 2.06 -20.37
CA PHE A 157 -0.62 2.98 -19.79
C PHE A 157 -1.19 2.45 -18.47
N LEU A 158 -1.61 1.18 -18.42
CA LEU A 158 -2.21 0.59 -17.24
C LEU A 158 -1.20 0.47 -16.09
N ILE A 159 0.03 0.03 -16.38
CA ILE A 159 1.13 0.01 -15.42
C ILE A 159 1.40 1.43 -14.90
N ALA A 160 1.50 2.43 -15.79
CA ALA A 160 1.74 3.81 -15.38
C ALA A 160 0.64 4.33 -14.45
N ARG A 161 -0.63 4.08 -14.79
CA ARG A 161 -1.79 4.52 -14.01
C ARG A 161 -1.80 3.89 -12.62
N ILE A 162 -1.61 2.58 -12.54
CA ILE A 162 -1.59 1.85 -11.26
C ILE A 162 -0.38 2.28 -10.43
N LEU A 163 0.81 2.31 -11.03
CA LEU A 163 2.03 2.71 -10.33
C LEU A 163 1.94 4.15 -9.80
N PHE A 164 1.33 5.06 -10.58
CA PHE A 164 1.07 6.43 -10.12
C PHE A 164 0.19 6.44 -8.86
N HIS A 165 -0.93 5.70 -8.88
CA HIS A 165 -1.83 5.55 -7.73
C HIS A 165 -1.10 5.03 -6.50
N GLU A 166 -0.34 3.94 -6.64
CA GLU A 166 0.42 3.35 -5.54
C GLU A 166 1.55 4.28 -5.04
N CYS A 167 2.18 5.04 -5.92
CA CYS A 167 3.16 6.05 -5.53
C CYS A 167 2.55 7.18 -4.70
N ILE A 168 1.27 7.53 -4.88
CA ILE A 168 0.57 8.50 -4.02
C ILE A 168 0.55 7.99 -2.58
N HIS A 169 0.07 6.77 -2.36
CA HIS A 169 0.02 6.16 -1.02
C HIS A 169 1.39 6.14 -0.36
N LEU A 170 2.42 5.83 -1.15
CA LEU A 170 3.79 5.80 -0.68
C LEU A 170 4.31 7.18 -0.28
N MET A 171 4.07 8.21 -1.10
CA MET A 171 4.47 9.59 -0.77
C MET A 171 3.73 10.13 0.45
N ILE A 172 2.45 9.81 0.63
CA ILE A 172 1.70 10.15 1.83
C ILE A 172 2.32 9.49 3.06
N SER A 173 2.63 8.19 2.98
CA SER A 173 3.27 7.46 4.08
C SER A 173 4.65 8.02 4.43
N LEU A 174 5.46 8.38 3.43
CA LEU A 174 6.75 9.03 3.66
C LEU A 174 6.60 10.41 4.29
N GLY A 175 5.56 11.15 3.93
CA GLY A 175 5.19 12.42 4.56
C GLY A 175 4.99 12.30 6.07
N ASN A 176 4.38 11.19 6.52
CA ASN A 176 4.17 10.91 7.94
C ASN A 176 5.42 10.38 8.66
N ILE A 177 6.30 9.66 7.96
CA ILE A 177 7.42 8.93 8.58
C ILE A 177 8.72 9.75 8.60
N LEU A 178 8.93 10.60 7.60
CA LEU A 178 10.19 11.34 7.47
C LEU A 178 10.16 12.63 8.32
N PRO A 179 11.31 13.06 8.87
CA PRO A 179 11.40 14.30 9.64
C PRO A 179 10.81 15.52 8.92
N SER A 180 10.30 16.48 9.70
CA SER A 180 9.65 17.70 9.22
C SER A 180 10.54 18.48 8.24
N GLY A 181 9.93 18.98 7.16
CA GLY A 181 10.62 19.67 6.05
C GLY A 181 11.03 18.76 4.88
N PHE A 182 10.97 17.43 5.05
CA PHE A 182 11.45 16.48 4.04
C PHE A 182 10.36 15.67 3.33
N GLY A 183 9.19 15.56 3.97
CA GLY A 183 8.02 14.79 3.52
C GLY A 183 6.89 15.60 2.88
N ASN A 184 7.02 16.93 2.84
CA ASN A 184 6.03 17.83 2.25
C ASN A 184 6.15 17.85 0.72
N THR A 185 5.81 16.72 0.09
CA THR A 185 5.48 16.74 -1.33
C THR A 185 4.16 17.48 -1.52
N ASP A 186 3.94 18.07 -2.69
CA ASP A 186 2.64 18.67 -3.04
C ASP A 186 1.50 17.67 -2.80
N ILE A 187 1.76 16.38 -3.06
CA ILE A 187 0.83 15.28 -2.86
C ILE A 187 0.49 15.08 -1.38
N TYR A 188 1.49 15.09 -0.50
CA TYR A 188 1.26 14.99 0.94
C TYR A 188 0.46 16.19 1.46
N LEU A 189 0.81 17.41 1.05
CA LEU A 189 0.12 18.63 1.47
C LEU A 189 -1.33 18.67 0.96
N GLU A 190 -1.55 18.30 -0.31
CA GLU A 190 -2.89 18.17 -0.89
C GLU A 190 -3.74 17.14 -0.14
N PHE A 191 -3.17 15.98 0.18
CA PHE A 191 -3.84 14.96 0.99
C PHE A 191 -4.19 15.48 2.39
N ARG A 192 -3.25 16.14 3.07
CA ARG A 192 -3.48 16.75 4.40
C ARG A 192 -4.62 17.75 4.36
N LYS A 193 -4.68 18.62 3.34
CA LYS A 193 -5.80 19.54 3.14
C LYS A 193 -7.14 18.81 2.97
N MET A 194 -7.17 17.72 2.19
CA MET A 194 -8.40 16.91 2.05
C MET A 194 -8.81 16.26 3.37
N LEU A 195 -7.85 15.73 4.12
CA LEU A 195 -8.10 15.14 5.44
C LEU A 195 -8.64 16.17 6.43
N GLU A 196 -8.06 17.38 6.47
CA GLU A 196 -8.54 18.49 7.28
C GLU A 196 -9.97 18.91 6.92
N ILE A 197 -10.30 18.98 5.63
CA ILE A 197 -11.67 19.25 5.17
C ILE A 197 -12.62 18.16 5.64
N SER A 198 -12.24 16.89 5.49
CA SER A 198 -13.04 15.74 5.93
C SER A 198 -13.32 15.77 7.44
N ASN A 199 -12.38 16.29 8.22
CA ASN A 199 -12.46 16.43 9.68
C ASN A 199 -13.05 17.78 10.15
N SER A 200 -13.44 18.64 9.22
CA SER A 200 -13.94 19.97 9.54
C SER A 200 -15.35 19.93 10.14
N LYS A 201 -15.71 20.97 10.90
CA LYS A 201 -17.08 21.14 11.43
C LYS A 201 -18.15 21.19 10.33
N LYS A 202 -17.77 21.60 9.10
CA LYS A 202 -18.68 21.70 7.94
C LYS A 202 -19.18 20.34 7.47
N LEU A 203 -18.39 19.28 7.67
CA LEU A 203 -18.75 17.89 7.32
C LEU A 203 -19.00 17.04 8.57
N SER A 204 -19.34 17.68 9.69
CA SER A 204 -19.49 16.96 10.96
C SER A 204 -20.56 15.86 10.88
N SER A 205 -21.71 16.13 10.24
CA SER A 205 -22.77 15.13 10.13
C SER A 205 -22.34 13.94 9.26
N GLU A 206 -21.74 14.20 8.11
CA GLU A 206 -21.29 13.15 7.18
C GLU A 206 -20.15 12.33 7.79
N ARG A 207 -19.20 12.99 8.46
CA ARG A 207 -18.10 12.33 9.15
C ARG A 207 -18.60 11.42 10.27
N HIS A 208 -19.45 11.92 11.17
CA HIS A 208 -19.97 11.12 12.27
C HIS A 208 -20.77 9.93 11.76
N GLU A 209 -21.54 10.08 10.68
CA GLU A 209 -22.25 8.95 10.07
C GLU A 209 -21.26 7.89 9.57
N VAL A 210 -20.19 8.27 8.86
CA VAL A 210 -19.16 7.32 8.41
C VAL A 210 -18.46 6.64 9.59
N GLU A 211 -18.01 7.41 10.58
CA GLU A 211 -17.35 6.89 11.80
C GLU A 211 -18.27 5.91 12.55
N PHE A 212 -19.56 6.23 12.69
CA PHE A 212 -20.55 5.36 13.32
C PHE A 212 -20.73 4.04 12.57
N ARG A 213 -20.81 4.08 11.25
CA ARG A 213 -20.92 2.86 10.43
C ARG A 213 -19.65 2.01 10.50
N LEU A 214 -18.48 2.64 10.53
CA LEU A 214 -17.20 1.95 10.73
C LEU A 214 -17.13 1.31 12.11
N TRP A 215 -17.57 2.02 13.16
CA TRP A 215 -17.64 1.50 14.52
C TRP A 215 -18.46 0.21 14.60
N ASN A 216 -19.64 0.19 13.99
CA ASN A 216 -20.46 -1.02 13.94
C ASN A 216 -19.74 -2.19 13.26
N LEU A 217 -19.08 -1.95 12.12
CA LEU A 217 -18.34 -3.00 11.41
C LEU A 217 -17.13 -3.49 12.23
N VAL A 218 -16.45 -2.60 12.95
CA VAL A 218 -15.36 -2.97 13.84
C VAL A 218 -15.89 -3.84 14.96
N LEU A 219 -16.98 -3.43 15.63
CA LEU A 219 -17.62 -4.25 16.67
C LEU A 219 -17.98 -5.65 16.14
N PHE A 220 -18.55 -5.74 14.95
CA PHE A 220 -18.90 -7.01 14.31
C PHE A 220 -17.70 -7.94 14.06
N GLY A 221 -16.51 -7.38 13.88
CA GLY A 221 -15.28 -8.12 13.62
C GLY A 221 -14.44 -8.45 14.85
N THR A 222 -14.80 -7.96 16.04
CA THR A 222 -13.96 -8.10 17.23
C THR A 222 -14.15 -9.42 17.96
N SER A 223 -13.15 -9.81 18.74
CA SER A 223 -13.14 -11.04 19.53
C SER A 223 -13.67 -10.87 20.97
N GLY A 224 -14.25 -9.72 21.31
CA GLY A 224 -14.87 -9.43 22.61
C GLY A 224 -13.89 -9.09 23.75
N SER A 225 -12.58 -9.33 23.58
CA SER A 225 -11.53 -8.97 24.56
C SER A 225 -10.77 -7.69 24.22
N GLU A 226 -11.16 -7.00 23.16
CA GLU A 226 -10.48 -5.79 22.67
C GLU A 226 -10.96 -4.55 23.43
N SER A 227 -10.03 -3.67 23.80
CA SER A 227 -10.36 -2.43 24.51
C SER A 227 -11.05 -1.43 23.57
N GLU A 228 -11.92 -0.58 24.11
CA GLU A 228 -12.60 0.49 23.35
C GLU A 228 -11.60 1.37 22.58
N GLN A 229 -10.47 1.71 23.22
CA GLN A 229 -9.40 2.48 22.60
C GLN A 229 -8.84 1.82 21.34
N THR A 230 -8.62 0.50 21.38
CA THR A 230 -8.14 -0.27 20.21
C THR A 230 -9.17 -0.25 19.08
N LEU A 231 -10.47 -0.27 19.40
CA LEU A 231 -11.53 -0.19 18.41
C LEU A 231 -11.58 1.19 17.76
N LEU A 232 -11.46 2.25 18.57
CA LEU A 232 -11.44 3.64 18.11
C LEU A 232 -10.25 3.89 17.18
N GLU A 233 -9.06 3.41 17.54
CA GLU A 233 -7.86 3.47 16.70
C GLU A 233 -8.09 2.78 15.36
N ARG A 234 -8.69 1.58 15.35
CA ARG A 234 -9.03 0.87 14.11
C ARG A 234 -10.04 1.65 13.25
N VAL A 235 -11.05 2.28 13.86
CA VAL A 235 -12.01 3.12 13.13
C VAL A 235 -11.29 4.30 12.48
N GLN A 236 -10.41 4.99 13.22
CA GLN A 236 -9.64 6.11 12.70
C GLN A 236 -8.71 5.69 11.55
N GLU A 237 -8.00 4.57 11.71
CA GLU A 237 -7.13 4.01 10.66
C GLU A 237 -7.91 3.69 9.37
N ILE A 238 -9.10 3.08 9.50
CA ILE A 238 -9.94 2.75 8.34
C ILE A 238 -10.52 4.03 7.72
N TYR A 239 -10.91 5.01 8.54
CA TYR A 239 -11.39 6.30 8.06
C TYR A 239 -10.32 7.03 7.24
N GLU A 240 -9.11 7.19 7.77
CA GLU A 240 -8.00 7.81 7.05
C GLU A 240 -7.64 7.05 5.77
N PHE A 241 -7.67 5.71 5.81
CA PHE A 241 -7.52 4.87 4.63
C PHE A 241 -8.56 5.23 3.54
N LEU A 242 -9.83 5.37 3.91
CA LEU A 242 -10.90 5.74 2.95
C LEU A 242 -10.70 7.14 2.37
N ILE A 243 -10.21 8.11 3.15
CA ILE A 243 -9.89 9.45 2.63
C ILE A 243 -8.68 9.40 1.69
N ASN A 244 -7.66 8.62 2.04
CA ASN A 244 -6.47 8.42 1.20
C ASN A 244 -6.83 7.79 -0.15
N GLU A 245 -7.73 6.80 -0.16
CA GLU A 245 -8.22 6.19 -1.40
C GLU A 245 -9.05 7.17 -2.22
N LYS A 246 -9.90 8.01 -1.62
CA LYS A 246 -10.60 9.09 -2.35
C LYS A 246 -9.58 9.98 -3.06
N TYR A 247 -8.63 10.53 -2.30
CA TYR A 247 -7.62 11.43 -2.83
C TYR A 247 -6.82 10.79 -3.97
N SER A 248 -6.33 9.57 -3.75
CA SER A 248 -5.47 8.86 -4.70
C SER A 248 -6.21 8.52 -6.00
N ASN A 249 -7.48 8.10 -5.93
CA ASN A 249 -8.30 7.85 -7.13
C ASN A 249 -8.65 9.13 -7.87
N GLN A 250 -8.97 10.22 -7.15
CA GLN A 250 -9.28 11.51 -7.76
C GLN A 250 -8.05 12.08 -8.49
N LYS A 251 -6.89 12.11 -7.82
CA LYS A 251 -5.64 12.60 -8.40
C LYS A 251 -5.22 11.76 -9.61
N THR A 252 -5.20 10.43 -9.47
CA THR A 252 -4.86 9.52 -10.57
C THR A 252 -5.84 9.64 -11.73
N GLY A 253 -7.15 9.66 -11.45
CA GLY A 253 -8.19 9.77 -12.46
C GLY A 253 -8.11 11.08 -13.25
N ASN A 254 -7.84 12.20 -12.58
CA ASN A 254 -7.65 13.50 -13.23
C ASN A 254 -6.41 13.51 -14.14
N VAL A 255 -5.29 12.99 -13.63
CA VAL A 255 -4.00 12.95 -14.32
C VAL A 255 -4.07 12.12 -15.61
N PHE A 256 -4.73 10.96 -15.56
CA PHE A 256 -4.80 10.04 -16.69
C PHE A 256 -6.06 10.24 -17.56
N HIS A 257 -6.89 11.25 -17.26
CA HIS A 257 -8.18 11.49 -17.91
C HIS A 257 -9.11 10.26 -17.88
N PHE A 258 -9.15 9.60 -16.72
CA PHE A 258 -10.08 8.52 -16.37
C PHE A 258 -10.65 8.73 -14.96
N PRO A 259 -11.37 9.85 -14.72
CA PRO A 259 -11.94 10.12 -13.41
C PRO A 259 -12.99 9.05 -13.04
N SER A 260 -12.96 8.63 -11.78
CA SER A 260 -14.02 7.82 -11.19
C SER A 260 -14.91 8.70 -10.33
N ASN A 261 -16.23 8.54 -10.46
CA ASN A 261 -17.15 9.26 -9.60
C ASN A 261 -17.10 8.71 -8.15
N ASN A 262 -17.56 9.52 -7.20
CA ASN A 262 -17.54 9.15 -5.78
C ASN A 262 -18.32 7.88 -5.47
N GLU A 263 -19.38 7.57 -6.23
CA GLU A 263 -20.13 6.34 -6.04
C GLU A 263 -19.29 5.09 -6.37
N LYS A 264 -18.56 5.12 -7.50
CA LYS A 264 -17.66 4.03 -7.89
C LYS A 264 -16.51 3.87 -6.90
N ILE A 265 -15.92 4.98 -6.45
CA ILE A 265 -14.84 4.95 -5.46
C ILE A 265 -15.35 4.37 -4.14
N ALA A 266 -16.44 4.91 -3.59
CA ALA A 266 -17.02 4.42 -2.34
C ALA A 266 -17.32 2.92 -2.42
N ARG A 267 -17.98 2.47 -3.49
CA ARG A 267 -18.30 1.05 -3.70
C ARG A 267 -17.06 0.14 -3.81
N LYS A 268 -15.97 0.63 -4.40
CA LYS A 268 -14.72 -0.13 -4.53
C LYS A 268 -14.08 -0.37 -3.16
N TYR A 269 -13.98 0.67 -2.33
CA TYR A 269 -13.23 0.61 -1.08
C TYR A 269 -14.05 0.19 0.13
N ILE A 270 -15.39 0.18 0.01
CA ILE A 270 -16.25 -0.27 1.10
C ILE A 270 -15.97 -1.69 1.55
N TRP A 271 -15.74 -2.60 0.60
CA TRP A 271 -15.45 -4.00 0.90
C TRP A 271 -14.09 -4.15 1.58
N VAL A 272 -13.11 -3.36 1.16
CA VAL A 272 -11.78 -3.35 1.77
C VAL A 272 -11.86 -2.83 3.20
N ALA A 273 -12.59 -1.74 3.43
CA ALA A 273 -12.83 -1.20 4.77
C ALA A 273 -13.56 -2.19 5.67
N ALA A 274 -14.60 -2.85 5.17
CA ALA A 274 -15.36 -3.83 5.95
C ALA A 274 -14.54 -5.09 6.31
N VAL A 275 -13.64 -5.52 5.43
CA VAL A 275 -12.69 -6.61 5.74
C VAL A 275 -11.63 -6.14 6.74
N LYS A 276 -11.09 -4.92 6.58
CA LYS A 276 -10.16 -4.30 7.54
C LYS A 276 -10.78 -4.13 8.93
N ALA A 277 -12.10 -3.94 9.02
CA ALA A 277 -12.83 -3.86 10.27
C ALA A 277 -12.92 -5.20 11.02
N GLY A 278 -12.63 -6.32 10.35
CA GLY A 278 -12.60 -7.67 10.94
C GLY A 278 -13.64 -8.64 10.37
N GLY A 279 -14.46 -8.22 9.39
CA GLY A 279 -15.46 -9.10 8.77
C GLY A 279 -16.73 -9.29 9.61
N ASP A 280 -17.43 -10.40 9.41
CA ASP A 280 -18.73 -10.73 10.01
C ASP A 280 -18.62 -11.73 11.17
N VAL A 281 -17.55 -11.67 11.97
CA VAL A 281 -17.23 -12.66 13.01
C VAL A 281 -18.33 -12.83 14.06
N GLN A 282 -18.92 -11.74 14.54
CA GLN A 282 -19.88 -11.73 15.65
C GLN A 282 -21.34 -11.65 15.22
N VAL A 283 -21.63 -11.45 13.93
CA VAL A 283 -22.98 -11.18 13.45
C VAL A 283 -23.30 -11.97 12.21
N SER A 284 -24.59 -12.11 11.90
CA SER A 284 -24.97 -12.73 10.63
C SER A 284 -24.44 -11.92 9.43
N LYS A 285 -24.01 -12.65 8.40
CA LYS A 285 -23.58 -12.09 7.13
C LYS A 285 -24.57 -11.10 6.49
N ASN A 286 -25.86 -11.28 6.74
CA ASN A 286 -26.90 -10.38 6.21
C ASN A 286 -26.90 -9.03 6.93
N VAL A 287 -26.78 -9.03 8.26
CA VAL A 287 -26.65 -7.81 9.06
C VAL A 287 -25.38 -7.05 8.66
N TRP A 288 -24.25 -7.76 8.57
CA TRP A 288 -22.99 -7.18 8.12
C TRP A 288 -23.10 -6.57 6.72
N LYS A 289 -23.68 -7.28 5.75
CA LYS A 289 -23.91 -6.75 4.39
C LYS A 289 -24.78 -5.50 4.36
N VAL A 290 -25.80 -5.42 5.22
CA VAL A 290 -26.65 -4.23 5.33
C VAL A 290 -25.83 -3.04 5.83
N GLU A 291 -24.97 -3.26 6.83
CA GLU A 291 -24.13 -2.19 7.36
C GLU A 291 -23.05 -1.74 6.36
N VAL A 292 -22.46 -2.68 5.61
CA VAL A 292 -21.56 -2.36 4.48
C VAL A 292 -22.25 -1.46 3.45
N ARG A 293 -23.53 -1.74 3.10
CA ARG A 293 -24.30 -0.90 2.19
C ARG A 293 -24.56 0.50 2.77
N ARG A 294 -24.88 0.59 4.07
CA ARG A 294 -25.08 1.88 4.75
C ARG A 294 -23.82 2.71 4.78
N LEU A 295 -22.68 2.11 5.12
CA LEU A 295 -21.38 2.76 5.05
C LEU A 295 -21.10 3.26 3.62
N SER A 296 -21.47 2.51 2.57
CA SER A 296 -21.27 2.96 1.19
C SER A 296 -22.06 4.23 0.86
N MET A 297 -23.28 4.36 1.39
CA MET A 297 -24.10 5.56 1.19
C MET A 297 -23.54 6.75 1.98
N ALA A 298 -23.19 6.53 3.25
CA ALA A 298 -22.55 7.53 4.11
C ALA A 298 -21.25 8.07 3.49
N LEU A 299 -20.40 7.15 3.01
CA LEU A 299 -19.12 7.47 2.40
C LEU A 299 -19.29 8.28 1.10
N ARG A 300 -20.29 7.95 0.27
CA ARG A 300 -20.64 8.76 -0.90
C ARG A 300 -21.04 10.18 -0.49
N GLY A 301 -21.83 10.33 0.57
CA GLY A 301 -22.23 11.63 1.12
C GLY A 301 -21.01 12.46 1.54
N LEU A 302 -20.13 11.88 2.36
CA LEU A 302 -18.89 12.51 2.78
C LEU A 302 -18.01 12.92 1.60
N TYR A 303 -17.84 12.03 0.62
CA TYR A 303 -17.02 12.31 -0.56
C TYR A 303 -17.57 13.45 -1.41
N ASN A 304 -18.89 13.55 -1.57
CA ASN A 304 -19.54 14.67 -2.26
C ASN A 304 -19.36 15.98 -1.48
N GLY A 305 -19.50 15.94 -0.16
CA GLY A 305 -19.26 17.09 0.70
C GLY A 305 -17.82 17.61 0.61
N ILE A 306 -16.84 16.70 0.58
CA ILE A 306 -15.43 17.06 0.36
C ILE A 306 -15.25 17.76 -0.99
N ASP A 307 -15.82 17.22 -2.07
CA ASP A 307 -15.68 17.84 -3.40
C ASP A 307 -16.32 19.22 -3.47
N ALA A 308 -17.49 19.40 -2.84
CA ALA A 308 -18.16 20.69 -2.76
C ALA A 308 -17.32 21.74 -2.01
N LEU A 309 -16.55 21.34 -0.99
CA LEU A 309 -15.68 22.23 -0.24
C LEU A 309 -14.31 22.46 -0.90
N LEU A 310 -13.87 21.58 -1.80
CA LEU A 310 -12.65 21.74 -2.58
C LEU A 310 -12.85 22.54 -3.88
N GLY A 311 -14.08 22.53 -4.41
CA GLY A 311 -14.46 23.30 -5.60
C GLY A 311 -14.85 24.76 -5.34
N ASN A 312 -14.94 25.16 -4.06
CA ASN A 312 -15.13 26.53 -3.59
C ASN A 312 -13.81 27.11 -3.09
#